data_AF-A0A2D5QHH7-F1
#
_entry.id   AF-A0A2D5QHH7-F1
#
_cell.length_a   1.000
_cell.length_b   1.000
_cell.length_c   1.000
_cell.angle_alpha   90.00
_cell.angle_beta   90.00
_cell.angle_gamma   90.00
#
_symmetry.space_group_name_H-M   'P 1'
#
loop_
_entity.id
_entity.type
_entity.pdbx_description
1 polymer ?
#
loop_
_entity_poly.entity_id
_entity_poly.type
_entity_poly.pdbx_seq_one_letter_code
_entity_poly.pdbx_strand_id
1 'polypeptide(L)'
;MNEKAKIELDVQDQELIKKFLKDTTLFLAPDPEIMRDHRIMPRTETEERVMKEYTDLNQIASIRDRLQSACEEGFEMVEQMGAAPGAKWGDIITGIYSASGDLTIGSAGGVLIFSALVHHPIKFIIKNWIEEETVGVKEGDGFIHNDSRYGNVHNTDQSMILPVFHEGKLICWAASTVHEGECGAIEPGGMPTMAETSFDEGLKMSPFKVVENYKIKRDLLTFLQNSVREPKLQYEDMKVKLFACMRLEQRIKEVFASEGPDALTA
;
A
#
# COMPACT_ATOMS: atom_id res chain seq x y z
N MET A 1 -36.07 -3.21 24.50
CA MET A 1 -36.43 -1.84 24.08
C MET A 1 -35.18 -1.10 23.64
N ASN A 2 -34.93 -1.13 22.33
CA ASN A 2 -34.34 -0.05 21.53
C ASN A 2 -34.20 -0.61 20.11
N GLU A 3 -35.34 -0.70 19.43
CA GLU A 3 -35.34 -0.71 17.97
C GLU A 3 -34.68 0.61 17.57
N LYS A 4 -33.47 0.54 17.00
CA LYS A 4 -32.84 1.69 16.37
C LYS A 4 -33.81 2.19 15.30
N ALA A 5 -34.52 3.28 15.58
CA ALA A 5 -35.23 4.02 14.56
C ALA A 5 -34.22 4.37 13.48
N LYS A 6 -34.29 3.68 12.33
CA LYS A 6 -33.59 4.11 11.12
C LYS A 6 -34.29 5.38 10.68
N ILE A 7 -33.76 6.51 11.10
CA ILE A 7 -34.13 7.81 10.55
C ILE A 7 -33.65 7.76 9.10
N GLU A 8 -34.57 7.65 8.15
CA GLU A 8 -34.28 7.84 6.73
C GLU A 8 -33.98 9.32 6.53
N LEU A 9 -32.70 9.66 6.52
CA LEU A 9 -32.19 11.00 6.21
C LEU A 9 -32.36 11.25 4.72
N ASP A 10 -32.89 12.42 4.36
CA ASP A 10 -32.95 12.87 2.96
C ASP A 10 -31.53 12.96 2.37
N VAL A 11 -31.41 12.87 1.04
CA VAL A 11 -30.12 12.92 0.31
C VAL A 11 -29.35 14.19 0.67
N GLN A 12 -30.05 15.32 0.80
CA GLN A 12 -29.44 16.60 1.20
C GLN A 12 -28.87 16.56 2.63
N ASP A 13 -29.58 15.93 3.56
CA ASP A 13 -29.11 15.78 4.95
C ASP A 13 -27.89 14.86 5.02
N GLN A 14 -27.86 13.79 4.22
CA GLN A 14 -26.70 12.90 4.12
C GLN A 14 -25.47 13.61 3.55
N GLU A 15 -25.64 14.44 2.52
CA GLU A 15 -24.56 15.26 1.97
C GLU A 15 -24.06 16.30 2.99
N LEU A 16 -24.98 16.95 3.70
CA LEU A 16 -24.63 17.93 4.73
C LEU A 16 -23.86 17.27 5.89
N ILE A 17 -24.28 16.08 6.34
CA ILE A 17 -23.58 15.30 7.37
C ILE A 17 -22.20 14.88 6.87
N LYS A 18 -22.08 14.36 5.65
CA LYS A 18 -20.78 13.98 5.07
C LYS A 18 -19.84 15.18 5.01
N LYS A 19 -20.35 16.33 4.56
CA LYS A 19 -19.58 17.57 4.51
C LYS A 19 -19.16 18.03 5.91
N PHE A 20 -20.09 18.05 6.87
CA PHE A 20 -19.80 18.42 8.25
C PHE A 20 -18.75 17.49 8.87
N LEU A 21 -18.88 16.17 8.70
CA LEU A 21 -17.90 15.21 9.19
C LEU A 21 -16.54 15.43 8.52
N LYS A 22 -16.49 15.64 7.20
CA LYS A 22 -15.24 15.96 6.48
C LYS A 22 -14.57 17.22 7.04
N ASP A 23 -15.34 18.29 7.22
CA ASP A 23 -14.84 19.60 7.65
C ASP A 23 -14.44 19.63 9.15
N THR A 24 -15.00 18.73 9.97
CA THR A 24 -14.77 18.69 11.43
C THR A 24 -13.90 17.52 11.90
N THR A 25 -13.42 16.68 10.98
CA THR A 25 -12.52 15.58 11.34
C THR A 25 -11.17 16.13 11.79
N LEU A 26 -10.86 15.96 13.08
CA LEU A 26 -9.61 16.45 13.69
C LEU A 26 -8.43 15.51 13.48
N PHE A 27 -8.71 14.22 13.29
CA PHE A 27 -7.68 13.18 13.20
C PHE A 27 -8.16 12.04 12.31
N LEU A 28 -7.37 11.71 11.30
CA LEU A 28 -7.57 10.54 10.46
C LEU A 28 -6.92 9.33 11.13
N ALA A 29 -7.66 8.72 12.05
CA ALA A 29 -7.25 7.53 12.79
C ALA A 29 -7.30 6.27 11.91
N PRO A 30 -6.76 5.13 12.39
CA PRO A 30 -7.01 3.85 11.76
C PRO A 30 -8.50 3.56 11.70
N ASP A 31 -9.01 3.36 10.49
CA ASP A 31 -10.44 3.28 10.22
C ASP A 31 -10.98 1.88 10.60
N PRO A 32 -11.89 1.77 11.59
CA PRO A 32 -12.42 0.48 12.01
C PRO A 32 -13.19 -0.26 10.90
N GLU A 33 -13.76 0.45 9.92
CA GLU A 33 -14.44 -0.17 8.79
C GLU A 33 -13.44 -0.84 7.85
N ILE A 34 -12.31 -0.18 7.59
CA ILE A 34 -11.22 -0.73 6.77
C ILE A 34 -10.52 -1.89 7.50
N MET A 35 -10.26 -1.73 8.80
CA MET A 35 -9.49 -2.72 9.56
C MET A 35 -10.28 -4.00 9.88
N ARG A 36 -11.62 -3.92 9.92
CA ARG A 36 -12.49 -5.10 10.21
C ARG A 36 -13.04 -5.76 8.96
N ASP A 37 -12.87 -5.16 7.78
CA ASP A 37 -13.32 -5.74 6.53
C ASP A 37 -12.18 -6.52 5.85
N HIS A 38 -12.32 -7.84 5.84
CA HIS A 38 -11.38 -8.77 5.19
C HIS A 38 -11.94 -9.34 3.88
N ARG A 39 -13.03 -8.77 3.36
CA ARG A 39 -13.62 -9.17 2.09
C ARG A 39 -12.93 -8.44 0.94
N ILE A 40 -13.00 -9.04 -0.23
CA ILE A 40 -12.69 -8.37 -1.50
C ILE A 40 -13.76 -7.31 -1.74
N MET A 41 -13.35 -6.13 -2.20
CA MET A 41 -14.28 -5.05 -2.48
C MET A 41 -15.27 -5.46 -3.58
N PRO A 42 -16.50 -4.93 -3.55
CA PRO A 42 -17.44 -5.13 -4.65
C PRO A 42 -16.84 -4.67 -5.96
N ARG A 43 -17.03 -5.47 -7.00
CA ARG A 43 -16.58 -5.13 -8.35
C ARG A 43 -17.33 -3.90 -8.86
N THR A 44 -16.62 -3.07 -9.59
CA THR A 44 -17.17 -1.95 -10.35
C THR A 44 -17.91 -2.46 -11.58
N GLU A 45 -18.81 -1.64 -12.14
CA GLU A 45 -19.49 -1.96 -13.41
C GLU A 45 -18.51 -2.22 -14.56
N THR A 46 -17.35 -1.55 -14.52
CA THR A 46 -16.29 -1.75 -15.52
C THR A 46 -15.65 -3.12 -15.36
N GLU A 47 -15.29 -3.52 -14.13
CA GLU A 47 -14.75 -4.86 -13.83
C GLU A 47 -15.75 -5.96 -14.22
N GLU A 48 -17.04 -5.80 -13.91
CA GLU A 48 -18.06 -6.77 -14.31
C GLU A 48 -18.21 -6.90 -15.83
N ARG A 49 -18.07 -5.79 -16.56
CA ARG A 49 -18.13 -5.79 -18.03
C ARG A 49 -16.93 -6.52 -18.62
N VAL A 50 -15.71 -6.14 -18.23
CA VAL A 50 -14.49 -6.73 -18.80
C VAL A 50 -14.36 -8.20 -18.46
N MET A 51 -14.72 -8.63 -17.25
CA MET A 51 -14.72 -10.06 -16.88
C MET A 51 -15.68 -10.92 -17.72
N LYS A 52 -16.74 -10.32 -18.32
CA LYS A 52 -17.65 -11.03 -19.24
C LYS A 52 -17.11 -11.07 -20.66
N GLU A 53 -16.34 -10.05 -21.06
CA GLU A 53 -15.76 -9.94 -22.40
C GLU A 53 -14.49 -10.80 -22.53
N TYR A 54 -13.63 -10.80 -21.51
CA TYR A 54 -12.36 -11.52 -21.47
C TYR A 54 -12.54 -12.90 -20.83
N THR A 55 -12.76 -13.92 -21.66
CA THR A 55 -13.02 -15.30 -21.21
C THR A 55 -11.99 -16.32 -21.71
N ASP A 56 -10.99 -15.88 -22.48
CA ASP A 56 -9.92 -16.76 -22.95
C ASP A 56 -8.97 -17.12 -21.80
N LEU A 57 -9.07 -18.38 -21.35
CA LEU A 57 -8.26 -18.91 -20.25
C LEU A 57 -6.76 -18.88 -20.53
N ASN A 58 -6.34 -19.00 -21.80
CA ASN A 58 -4.91 -18.97 -22.14
C ASN A 58 -4.34 -17.56 -21.99
N GLN A 59 -5.11 -16.55 -22.43
CA GLN A 59 -4.72 -15.15 -22.27
C GLN A 59 -4.65 -14.78 -20.79
N ILE A 60 -5.67 -15.14 -20.00
CA ILE A 60 -5.71 -14.88 -18.55
C ILE A 60 -4.53 -15.56 -17.85
N ALA A 61 -4.24 -16.83 -18.16
CA ALA A 61 -3.10 -17.53 -17.58
C ALA A 61 -1.77 -16.86 -17.94
N SER A 62 -1.60 -16.46 -19.21
CA SER A 62 -0.40 -15.75 -19.66
C SER A 62 -0.19 -14.43 -18.93
N ILE A 63 -1.24 -13.62 -18.77
CA ILE A 63 -1.20 -12.36 -18.02
C ILE A 63 -0.82 -12.63 -16.56
N ARG A 64 -1.53 -13.54 -15.90
CA ARG A 64 -1.29 -13.88 -14.49
C ARG A 64 0.15 -14.34 -14.26
N ASP A 65 0.66 -15.22 -15.11
CA ASP A 65 2.02 -15.76 -14.97
C ASP A 65 3.07 -14.66 -15.20
N ARG A 66 2.84 -13.71 -16.13
CA ARG A 66 3.71 -12.53 -16.33
C ARG A 66 3.73 -11.62 -15.10
N LEU A 67 2.57 -11.40 -14.46
CA LEU A 67 2.48 -10.60 -13.23
C LEU A 67 3.11 -11.31 -12.04
N GLN A 68 2.95 -12.63 -11.93
CA GLN A 68 3.61 -13.45 -10.92
C GLN A 68 5.14 -13.33 -11.04
N SER A 69 5.67 -13.47 -12.26
CA SER A 69 7.10 -13.27 -12.53
C SER A 69 7.56 -11.83 -12.22
N ALA A 70 6.72 -10.82 -12.43
CA ALA A 70 7.03 -9.44 -12.06
C ALA A 70 7.16 -9.26 -10.53
N CYS A 71 6.28 -9.90 -9.76
CA CYS A 71 6.38 -9.92 -8.30
C CYS A 71 7.64 -10.64 -7.85
N GLU A 72 7.97 -11.80 -8.43
CA GLU A 72 9.20 -12.55 -8.11
C GLU A 72 10.47 -11.76 -8.44
N GLU A 73 10.51 -11.09 -9.60
CA GLU A 73 11.60 -10.19 -9.95
C GLU A 73 11.75 -9.07 -8.92
N GLY A 74 10.64 -8.47 -8.49
CA GLY A 74 10.63 -7.46 -7.43
C GLY A 74 11.16 -8.00 -6.09
N PHE A 75 10.78 -9.22 -5.72
CA PHE A 75 11.27 -9.88 -4.51
C PHE A 75 12.79 -10.07 -4.55
N GLU A 76 13.32 -10.66 -5.63
CA GLU A 76 14.75 -10.90 -5.79
C GLU A 76 15.55 -9.57 -5.79
N MET A 77 15.02 -8.53 -6.44
CA MET A 77 15.63 -7.20 -6.42
C MET A 77 15.79 -6.65 -5.00
N VAL A 78 14.75 -6.78 -4.18
CA VAL A 78 14.75 -6.30 -2.80
C VAL A 78 15.69 -7.13 -1.93
N GLU A 79 15.68 -8.45 -2.07
CA GLU A 79 16.59 -9.34 -1.34
C GLU A 79 18.07 -9.01 -1.61
N GLN A 80 18.41 -8.83 -2.89
CA GLN A 80 19.79 -8.58 -3.31
C GLN A 80 20.26 -7.17 -2.94
N MET A 81 19.42 -6.15 -3.10
CA MET A 81 19.82 -4.74 -2.93
C MET A 81 19.49 -4.14 -1.56
N GLY A 82 18.53 -4.71 -0.83
CA GLY A 82 18.13 -4.21 0.48
C GLY A 82 19.28 -4.27 1.49
N ALA A 83 19.36 -3.27 2.35
CA ALA A 83 20.37 -3.18 3.41
C ALA A 83 19.88 -3.79 4.72
N ALA A 84 18.56 -3.81 4.96
CA ALA A 84 18.01 -4.40 6.18
C ALA A 84 18.33 -5.90 6.32
N PRO A 85 18.55 -6.39 7.55
CA PRO A 85 18.71 -7.82 7.80
C PRO A 85 17.52 -8.65 7.30
N GLY A 86 16.29 -8.12 7.43
CA GLY A 86 15.09 -8.77 6.93
C GLY A 86 15.12 -8.99 5.42
N ALA A 87 15.63 -8.02 4.66
CA ALA A 87 15.85 -8.19 3.22
C ALA A 87 16.77 -9.37 2.90
N LYS A 88 17.83 -9.60 3.70
CA LYS A 88 18.79 -10.71 3.47
C LYS A 88 18.29 -12.08 3.86
N TRP A 89 17.23 -12.17 4.66
CA TRP A 89 16.64 -13.43 5.10
C TRP A 89 15.25 -13.67 4.52
N GLY A 90 14.85 -12.90 3.51
CA GLY A 90 13.58 -13.05 2.82
C GLY A 90 12.37 -12.57 3.63
N ASP A 91 12.56 -11.78 4.69
CA ASP A 91 11.48 -11.15 5.44
C ASP A 91 10.97 -9.89 4.70
N ILE A 92 10.46 -10.15 3.50
CA ILE A 92 10.04 -9.17 2.50
C ILE A 92 8.85 -9.71 1.71
N ILE A 93 8.13 -8.81 1.05
CA ILE A 93 7.14 -9.18 0.03
C ILE A 93 7.05 -8.09 -1.03
N THR A 94 6.72 -8.48 -2.24
CA THR A 94 6.25 -7.58 -3.31
C THR A 94 4.87 -8.03 -3.77
N GLY A 95 4.01 -7.09 -4.12
CA GLY A 95 2.65 -7.42 -4.52
C GLY A 95 1.99 -6.36 -5.38
N ILE A 96 0.97 -6.80 -6.10
CA ILE A 96 0.08 -6.02 -6.95
C ILE A 96 -1.31 -6.11 -6.36
N TYR A 97 -1.97 -4.95 -6.27
CA TYR A 97 -3.29 -4.78 -5.70
C TYR A 97 -4.21 -4.13 -6.71
N SER A 98 -5.49 -4.48 -6.72
CA SER A 98 -6.50 -3.89 -7.60
C SER A 98 -6.64 -2.38 -7.38
N ALA A 99 -7.28 -1.65 -8.30
CA ALA A 99 -7.56 -0.23 -8.09
C ALA A 99 -8.28 0.07 -6.76
N SER A 100 -9.13 -0.86 -6.31
CA SER A 100 -9.87 -0.84 -5.05
C SER A 100 -9.02 -1.21 -3.81
N GLY A 101 -7.77 -1.62 -4.01
CA GLY A 101 -6.79 -1.92 -2.98
C GLY A 101 -6.76 -3.37 -2.50
N ASP A 102 -7.42 -4.30 -3.19
CA ASP A 102 -7.41 -5.72 -2.82
C ASP A 102 -6.19 -6.44 -3.39
N LEU A 103 -5.56 -7.32 -2.61
CA LEU A 103 -4.43 -8.12 -3.08
C LEU A 103 -4.84 -8.95 -4.29
N THR A 104 -4.11 -8.80 -5.40
CA THR A 104 -4.31 -9.56 -6.64
C THR A 104 -3.26 -10.66 -6.76
N ILE A 105 -1.98 -10.29 -6.75
CA ILE A 105 -0.84 -11.22 -6.90
C ILE A 105 0.29 -10.76 -5.98
N GLY A 106 0.94 -11.70 -5.31
CA GLY A 106 2.13 -11.46 -4.49
C GLY A 106 3.29 -12.35 -4.93
N SER A 107 4.50 -12.00 -4.52
CA SER A 107 5.66 -12.89 -4.66
C SER A 107 5.41 -14.20 -3.90
N ALA A 108 5.84 -15.32 -4.46
CA ALA A 108 5.72 -16.62 -3.80
C ALA A 108 6.71 -16.78 -2.63
N GLY A 109 7.85 -16.09 -2.72
CA GLY A 109 8.86 -16.02 -1.66
C GLY A 109 8.50 -15.02 -0.56
N GLY A 110 9.07 -15.25 0.62
CA GLY A 110 9.02 -14.37 1.77
C GLY A 110 7.82 -14.55 2.69
N VAL A 111 7.46 -13.48 3.38
CA VAL A 111 6.45 -13.52 4.45
C VAL A 111 5.10 -13.12 3.89
N LEU A 112 4.33 -14.13 3.45
CA LEU A 112 3.04 -13.97 2.76
C LEU A 112 2.01 -13.15 3.54
N ILE A 113 2.11 -13.05 4.87
CA ILE A 113 1.17 -12.23 5.64
C ILE A 113 1.27 -10.75 5.29
N PHE A 114 2.45 -10.27 4.85
CA PHE A 114 2.65 -8.87 4.48
C PHE A 114 1.79 -8.48 3.28
N SER A 115 1.65 -9.34 2.26
CA SER A 115 0.81 -9.03 1.10
C SER A 115 -0.66 -8.91 1.47
N ALA A 116 -1.12 -9.72 2.43
CA ALA A 116 -2.50 -9.65 2.90
C ALA A 116 -2.76 -8.39 3.74
N LEU A 117 -1.78 -7.86 4.48
CA LEU A 117 -2.00 -6.74 5.40
C LEU A 117 -1.87 -5.36 4.73
N VAL A 118 -1.14 -5.27 3.62
CA VAL A 118 -0.90 -4.00 2.90
C VAL A 118 -2.15 -3.49 2.16
N HIS A 119 -3.21 -4.29 2.02
CA HIS A 119 -4.50 -3.79 1.51
C HIS A 119 -5.14 -2.70 2.39
N HIS A 120 -4.89 -2.71 3.71
CA HIS A 120 -5.47 -1.77 4.66
C HIS A 120 -4.91 -0.35 4.49
N PRO A 121 -3.58 -0.14 4.44
CA PRO A 121 -3.04 1.19 4.18
C PRO A 121 -3.38 1.67 2.77
N ILE A 122 -3.48 0.80 1.77
CA ILE A 122 -3.96 1.18 0.42
C ILE A 122 -5.40 1.69 0.47
N LYS A 123 -6.31 0.96 1.11
CA LYS A 123 -7.72 1.39 1.29
C LYS A 123 -7.82 2.70 2.07
N PHE A 124 -6.94 2.92 3.05
CA PHE A 124 -6.84 4.21 3.75
C PHE A 124 -6.41 5.34 2.81
N ILE A 125 -5.40 5.12 1.96
CA ILE A 125 -4.96 6.09 0.95
C ILE A 125 -6.10 6.40 -0.02
N ILE A 126 -6.81 5.39 -0.51
CA ILE A 126 -7.96 5.54 -1.42
C ILE A 126 -9.03 6.42 -0.79
N LYS A 127 -9.43 6.10 0.46
CA LYS A 127 -10.50 6.82 1.17
C LYS A 127 -10.13 8.27 1.50
N ASN A 128 -8.88 8.50 1.91
CA ASN A 128 -8.50 9.77 2.54
C ASN A 128 -7.65 10.69 1.69
N TRP A 129 -6.89 10.17 0.70
CA TRP A 129 -5.90 10.97 -0.03
C TRP A 129 -6.23 11.23 -1.50
N ILE A 130 -7.05 10.41 -2.16
CA ILE A 130 -7.36 10.58 -3.60
C ILE A 130 -7.96 11.97 -3.88
N GLU A 131 -8.97 12.35 -3.10
CA GLU A 131 -9.70 13.63 -3.25
C GLU A 131 -9.21 14.73 -2.30
N GLU A 132 -8.13 14.49 -1.57
CA GLU A 132 -7.57 15.46 -0.63
C GLU A 132 -6.65 16.44 -1.38
N GLU A 133 -6.87 17.73 -1.20
CA GLU A 133 -6.25 18.78 -2.01
C GLU A 133 -4.74 18.91 -1.75
N THR A 134 -4.33 18.74 -0.49
CA THR A 134 -2.94 18.95 -0.06
C THR A 134 -2.06 17.72 -0.28
N VAL A 135 -2.66 16.53 -0.30
CA VAL A 135 -1.98 15.26 -0.54
C VAL A 135 -2.19 14.84 -1.99
N GLY A 136 -3.41 14.44 -2.38
CA GLY A 136 -3.72 13.88 -3.68
C GLY A 136 -3.02 12.54 -3.97
N VAL A 137 -3.42 11.87 -5.05
CA VAL A 137 -2.75 10.67 -5.57
C VAL A 137 -2.55 10.82 -7.07
N LYS A 138 -1.28 10.81 -7.52
CA LYS A 138 -0.91 10.98 -8.94
C LYS A 138 0.11 9.93 -9.37
N GLU A 139 0.26 9.77 -10.68
CA GLU A 139 1.32 8.94 -11.26
C GLU A 139 2.71 9.42 -10.78
N GLY A 140 3.55 8.46 -10.39
CA GLY A 140 4.87 8.74 -9.84
C GLY A 140 4.89 9.18 -8.38
N ASP A 141 3.75 9.29 -7.71
CA ASP A 141 3.71 9.42 -6.25
C ASP A 141 4.06 8.08 -5.58
N GLY A 142 4.38 8.14 -4.29
CA GLY A 142 4.58 6.95 -3.47
C GLY A 142 4.40 7.23 -2.00
N PHE A 143 3.85 6.25 -1.29
CA PHE A 143 3.41 6.35 0.09
C PHE A 143 4.17 5.35 0.95
N ILE A 144 4.49 5.75 2.18
CA ILE A 144 5.11 4.88 3.17
C ILE A 144 4.16 4.63 4.33
N HIS A 145 4.29 3.46 4.94
CA HIS A 145 3.48 3.02 6.07
C HIS A 145 4.26 2.01 6.92
N ASN A 146 4.12 2.08 8.25
CA ASN A 146 4.56 1.02 9.16
C ASN A 146 3.70 0.86 10.43
N ASP A 147 2.82 1.81 10.75
CA ASP A 147 2.02 1.75 11.98
C ASP A 147 1.05 0.57 11.94
N SER A 148 1.26 -0.43 12.81
CA SER A 148 0.52 -1.70 12.84
C SER A 148 -1.00 -1.54 12.91
N ARG A 149 -1.47 -0.37 13.36
CA ARG A 149 -2.90 -0.06 13.48
C ARG A 149 -3.55 0.23 12.13
N TYR A 150 -2.81 0.69 11.12
CA TYR A 150 -3.30 0.93 9.75
C TYR A 150 -3.04 -0.26 8.82
N GLY A 151 -2.32 -1.30 9.27
CA GLY A 151 -1.92 -2.50 8.54
C GLY A 151 -0.59 -3.05 9.07
N ASN A 152 0.01 -4.07 8.44
CA ASN A 152 1.25 -4.76 8.88
C ASN A 152 1.16 -5.49 10.24
N VAL A 153 2.21 -6.22 10.58
CA VAL A 153 2.29 -7.03 11.82
C VAL A 153 2.83 -6.16 12.97
N HIS A 154 3.91 -5.41 12.71
CA HIS A 154 4.53 -4.49 13.67
C HIS A 154 5.30 -3.36 12.98
N ASN A 155 5.67 -2.32 13.74
CA ASN A 155 6.27 -1.09 13.22
C ASN A 155 7.61 -1.28 12.49
N THR A 156 8.29 -2.40 12.69
CA THR A 156 9.53 -2.70 11.97
C THR A 156 9.29 -3.03 10.48
N ASP A 157 8.07 -3.39 10.12
CA ASP A 157 7.70 -3.70 8.73
C ASP A 157 7.32 -2.40 8.03
N GLN A 158 8.17 -1.95 7.11
CA GLN A 158 7.93 -0.72 6.35
C GLN A 158 7.50 -1.04 4.92
N SER A 159 6.33 -0.55 4.54
CA SER A 159 5.75 -0.73 3.21
C SER A 159 5.93 0.53 2.38
N MET A 160 6.41 0.39 1.14
CA MET A 160 6.31 1.39 0.08
C MET A 160 5.15 1.01 -0.85
N ILE A 161 4.30 1.97 -1.17
CA ILE A 161 3.09 1.78 -1.96
C ILE A 161 3.10 2.81 -3.10
N LEU A 162 2.96 2.35 -4.34
CA LEU A 162 3.00 3.19 -5.55
C LEU A 162 1.72 2.96 -6.38
N PRO A 163 0.94 4.00 -6.67
CA PRO A 163 -0.19 3.89 -7.59
C PRO A 163 0.29 3.75 -9.03
N VAL A 164 -0.32 2.83 -9.78
CA VAL A 164 -0.03 2.61 -11.19
C VAL A 164 -1.15 3.22 -12.03
N PHE A 165 -0.78 4.21 -12.84
CA PHE A 165 -1.70 4.90 -13.74
C PHE A 165 -1.51 4.50 -15.20
N HIS A 166 -2.60 4.56 -15.95
CA HIS A 166 -2.62 4.48 -17.40
C HIS A 166 -3.61 5.50 -17.95
N GLU A 167 -3.17 6.38 -18.87
CA GLU A 167 -3.99 7.43 -19.47
C GLU A 167 -4.76 8.29 -18.44
N GLY A 168 -4.11 8.61 -17.31
CA GLY A 168 -4.69 9.41 -16.24
C GLY A 168 -5.68 8.66 -15.33
N LYS A 169 -5.88 7.35 -15.51
CA LYS A 169 -6.71 6.50 -14.66
C LYS A 169 -5.85 5.61 -13.77
N LEU A 170 -6.20 5.51 -12.49
CA LEU A 170 -5.62 4.55 -11.55
C LEU A 170 -6.10 3.15 -11.92
N ILE A 171 -5.19 2.24 -12.23
CA ILE A 171 -5.54 0.86 -12.62
C ILE A 171 -5.27 -0.15 -11.51
N CYS A 172 -4.15 0.02 -10.80
CA CYS A 172 -3.73 -0.87 -9.72
C CYS A 172 -2.72 -0.17 -8.82
N TRP A 173 -2.27 -0.87 -7.78
CA TRP A 173 -1.18 -0.44 -6.91
C TRP A 173 -0.08 -1.49 -6.89
N ALA A 174 1.16 -1.05 -6.82
CA ALA A 174 2.30 -1.89 -6.52
C ALA A 174 2.78 -1.58 -5.09
N ALA A 175 3.14 -2.62 -4.34
CA ALA A 175 3.74 -2.42 -3.02
C ALA A 175 4.92 -3.36 -2.78
N SER A 176 5.84 -2.88 -1.96
CA SER A 176 6.99 -3.64 -1.46
C SER A 176 7.11 -3.40 0.04
N THR A 177 7.21 -4.47 0.83
CA THR A 177 7.41 -4.40 2.28
C THR A 177 8.68 -5.10 2.65
N VAL A 178 9.43 -4.49 3.58
CA VAL A 178 10.67 -5.04 4.14
C VAL A 178 10.62 -4.92 5.65
N HIS A 179 11.09 -5.96 6.32
CA HIS A 179 11.40 -5.89 7.75
C HIS A 179 12.75 -5.20 7.97
N GLU A 180 12.73 -3.96 8.46
CA GLU A 180 13.92 -3.10 8.53
C GLU A 180 14.90 -3.49 9.65
N GLY A 181 14.41 -4.19 10.68
CA GLY A 181 15.17 -4.50 11.91
C GLY A 181 15.46 -3.30 12.81
N GLU A 182 14.95 -2.11 12.47
CA GLU A 182 15.08 -0.88 13.27
C GLU A 182 13.95 0.09 12.92
N CYS A 183 13.42 0.80 13.92
CA CYS A 183 12.34 1.78 13.72
C CYS A 183 12.42 2.98 14.67
N GLY A 184 13.51 3.15 15.44
CA GLY A 184 13.64 4.23 16.42
C GLY A 184 12.97 3.98 17.75
N ALA A 185 12.63 2.73 18.06
CA ALA A 185 12.07 2.32 19.35
C ALA A 185 13.01 2.64 20.52
N ILE A 186 12.55 2.52 21.78
CA ILE A 186 13.38 2.77 22.96
C ILE A 186 14.58 1.81 23.08
N GLU A 187 14.50 0.64 22.44
CA GLU A 187 15.57 -0.35 22.34
C GLU A 187 16.01 -0.54 20.88
N PRO A 188 17.29 -0.88 20.62
CA PRO A 188 17.74 -1.29 19.29
C PRO A 188 17.04 -2.55 18.81
N GLY A 189 16.86 -2.70 17.49
CA GLY A 189 16.33 -3.92 16.88
C GLY A 189 14.85 -3.86 16.50
N GLY A 190 14.19 -2.70 16.70
CA GLY A 190 12.81 -2.45 16.28
C GLY A 190 11.71 -3.16 17.08
N MET A 191 12.06 -4.15 17.91
CA MET A 191 11.13 -4.90 18.77
C MET A 191 11.51 -4.73 20.25
N PRO A 192 11.18 -3.58 20.88
CA PRO A 192 11.59 -3.28 22.25
C PRO A 192 10.87 -4.17 23.27
N THR A 193 11.63 -4.93 24.05
CA THR A 193 11.09 -5.81 25.10
C THR A 193 10.58 -5.06 26.32
N MET A 194 11.15 -3.89 26.61
CA MET A 194 10.73 -3.03 27.72
C MET A 194 9.70 -1.97 27.32
N ALA A 195 9.14 -2.01 26.11
CA ALA A 195 8.08 -1.07 25.74
C ALA A 195 6.84 -1.31 26.59
N GLU A 196 6.39 -0.27 27.30
CA GLU A 196 5.16 -0.31 28.10
C GLU A 196 3.97 0.31 27.36
N THR A 197 4.27 1.18 26.39
CA THR A 197 3.28 1.87 25.60
C THR A 197 3.66 1.87 24.12
N SER A 198 2.67 2.07 23.24
CA SER A 198 2.95 2.23 21.81
C SER A 198 3.90 3.38 21.49
N PHE A 199 4.12 4.34 22.40
CA PHE A 199 5.03 5.46 22.19
C PHE A 199 6.50 5.07 22.36
N ASP A 200 6.75 3.89 22.94
CA ASP A 200 8.09 3.32 23.11
C ASP A 200 8.53 2.51 21.89
N GLU A 201 7.62 2.25 20.94
CA GLU A 201 7.80 1.36 19.79
C GLU A 201 8.33 2.08 18.53
N GLY A 202 8.83 3.31 18.69
CA GLY A 202 9.50 4.06 17.62
C GLY A 202 8.54 4.72 16.62
N LEU A 203 8.98 4.78 15.37
CA LEU A 203 8.24 5.38 14.26
C LEU A 203 6.90 4.68 14.05
N LYS A 204 5.84 5.48 14.07
CA LYS A 204 4.46 5.09 13.74
C LYS A 204 3.97 5.95 12.58
N MET A 205 4.27 5.47 11.38
CA MET A 205 3.92 6.08 10.11
C MET A 205 2.54 5.60 9.68
N SER A 206 1.53 6.45 9.87
CA SER A 206 0.29 6.36 9.10
C SER A 206 0.61 6.41 7.60
N PRO A 207 -0.27 5.96 6.69
CA PRO A 207 0.03 6.07 5.26
C PRO A 207 0.19 7.53 4.84
N PHE A 208 1.40 7.94 4.45
CA PHE A 208 1.67 9.31 3.99
C PHE A 208 2.60 9.35 2.78
N LYS A 209 2.47 10.40 1.96
CA LYS A 209 3.23 10.54 0.71
C LYS A 209 4.68 10.93 0.98
N VAL A 210 5.62 10.08 0.55
CA VAL A 210 7.08 10.30 0.64
C VAL A 210 7.78 10.40 -0.70
N VAL A 211 7.10 10.06 -1.80
CA VAL A 211 7.63 10.14 -3.16
C VAL A 211 6.70 11.02 -3.99
N GLU A 212 7.31 11.88 -4.81
CA GLU A 212 6.62 12.70 -5.80
C GLU A 212 7.45 12.70 -7.10
N ASN A 213 6.81 12.49 -8.25
CA ASN A 213 7.50 12.37 -9.54
C ASN A 213 8.67 11.37 -9.52
N TYR A 214 8.46 10.19 -8.91
CA TYR A 214 9.45 9.13 -8.73
C TYR A 214 10.68 9.53 -7.92
N LYS A 215 10.59 10.60 -7.12
CA LYS A 215 11.68 11.11 -6.29
C LYS A 215 11.26 11.16 -4.82
N ILE A 216 12.07 10.56 -3.97
CA ILE A 216 11.89 10.63 -2.52
C ILE A 216 12.04 12.08 -2.05
N LYS A 217 11.06 12.57 -1.30
CA LYS A 217 11.02 13.90 -0.71
C LYS A 217 12.10 14.03 0.36
N ARG A 218 13.03 14.97 0.15
CA ARG A 218 14.26 15.07 0.95
C ARG A 218 14.00 15.46 2.40
N ASP A 219 13.06 16.37 2.63
CA ASP A 219 12.59 16.78 3.94
C ASP A 219 12.04 15.61 4.77
N LEU A 220 11.16 14.80 4.18
CA LEU A 220 10.59 13.63 4.85
C LEU A 220 11.63 12.53 5.07
N LEU A 221 12.50 12.30 4.08
CA LEU A 221 13.63 11.39 4.26
C LEU A 221 14.52 11.82 5.44
N THR A 222 14.90 13.09 5.51
CA THR A 222 15.74 13.60 6.60
C THR A 222 15.05 13.46 7.95
N PHE A 223 13.74 13.68 8.04
CA PHE A 223 12.96 13.41 9.24
C PHE A 223 13.04 11.93 9.66
N LEU A 224 12.80 11.00 8.72
CA LEU A 224 12.82 9.56 9.00
C LEU A 224 14.23 9.09 9.40
N GLN A 225 15.26 9.54 8.70
CA GLN A 225 16.66 9.24 9.05
C GLN A 225 17.02 9.71 10.46
N ASN A 226 16.55 10.89 10.87
CA ASN A 226 16.80 11.42 12.20
C ASN A 226 15.97 10.75 13.31
N SER A 227 15.04 9.88 12.93
CA SER A 227 14.14 9.19 13.86
C SER A 227 14.55 7.75 14.13
N VAL A 228 15.65 7.28 13.54
CA VAL A 228 16.14 5.90 13.69
C VAL A 228 17.63 5.88 14.02
N ARG A 229 18.12 4.75 14.53
CA ARG A 229 19.56 4.57 14.83
C ARG A 229 20.42 4.38 13.58
N GLU A 230 19.84 3.79 12.53
CA GLU A 230 20.52 3.46 11.28
C GLU A 230 20.02 4.31 10.09
N PRO A 231 20.39 5.60 10.00
CA PRO A 231 19.87 6.52 8.99
C PRO A 231 20.24 6.15 7.56
N LYS A 232 21.36 5.44 7.35
CA LYS A 232 21.78 5.00 6.01
C LYS A 232 20.89 3.87 5.51
N LEU A 233 20.64 2.88 6.37
CA LEU A 233 19.74 1.77 6.12
C LEU A 233 18.34 2.28 5.75
N GLN A 234 17.79 3.22 6.54
CA GLN A 234 16.49 3.83 6.24
C GLN A 234 16.42 4.42 4.82
N TYR A 235 17.48 5.09 4.34
CA TYR A 235 17.50 5.62 2.99
C TYR A 235 17.64 4.52 1.94
N GLU A 236 18.56 3.58 2.14
CA GLU A 236 18.83 2.49 1.21
C GLU A 236 17.57 1.65 0.97
N ASP A 237 16.87 1.26 2.03
CA ASP A 237 15.68 0.43 1.91
C ASP A 237 14.47 1.20 1.40
N MET A 238 14.33 2.50 1.71
CA MET A 238 13.31 3.33 1.05
C MET A 238 13.51 3.38 -0.47
N LYS A 239 14.77 3.51 -0.93
CA LYS A 239 15.07 3.49 -2.37
C LYS A 239 14.80 2.13 -2.99
N VAL A 240 15.26 1.06 -2.37
CA VAL A 240 15.12 -0.30 -2.91
C VAL A 240 13.64 -0.67 -3.04
N LYS A 241 12.82 -0.40 -2.01
CA LYS A 241 11.38 -0.59 -2.07
C LYS A 241 10.72 0.24 -3.18
N LEU A 242 11.12 1.51 -3.34
CA LEU A 242 10.63 2.35 -4.44
C LEU A 242 11.00 1.77 -5.81
N PHE A 243 12.25 1.36 -6.01
CA PHE A 243 12.68 0.77 -7.29
C PHE A 243 11.98 -0.55 -7.59
N ALA A 244 11.71 -1.38 -6.58
CA ALA A 244 10.90 -2.58 -6.75
C ALA A 244 9.48 -2.22 -7.22
N CYS A 245 8.83 -1.24 -6.59
CA CYS A 245 7.51 -0.78 -7.02
C CYS A 245 7.52 -0.21 -8.45
N MET A 246 8.53 0.59 -8.80
CA MET A 246 8.71 1.10 -10.17
C MET A 246 8.95 -0.03 -11.18
N ARG A 247 9.63 -1.11 -10.77
CA ARG A 247 9.83 -2.26 -11.63
C ARG A 247 8.53 -3.01 -11.87
N LEU A 248 7.73 -3.23 -10.83
CA LEU A 248 6.39 -3.80 -10.94
C LEU A 248 5.52 -2.95 -11.89
N GLU A 249 5.51 -1.63 -11.68
CA GLU A 249 4.80 -0.69 -12.56
C GLU A 249 5.23 -0.83 -14.03
N GLN A 250 6.54 -0.91 -14.29
CA GLN A 250 7.05 -1.09 -15.65
C GLN A 250 6.53 -2.41 -16.26
N ARG A 251 6.60 -3.52 -15.52
CA ARG A 251 6.10 -4.82 -15.99
C ARG A 251 4.61 -4.81 -16.27
N ILE A 252 3.83 -4.17 -15.41
CA ILE A 252 2.39 -3.99 -15.61
C ILE A 252 2.12 -3.19 -16.89
N LYS A 253 2.86 -2.10 -17.11
CA LYS A 253 2.76 -1.29 -18.34
C LYS A 253 3.17 -2.05 -19.60
N GLU A 254 4.15 -2.95 -19.52
CA GLU A 254 4.51 -3.87 -20.61
C GLU A 254 3.36 -4.85 -20.93
N VAL A 255 2.62 -5.33 -19.93
CA VAL A 255 1.40 -6.15 -20.13
C VAL A 255 0.31 -5.33 -20.81
N PHE A 256 0.05 -4.10 -20.36
CA PHE A 256 -0.92 -3.20 -21.00
C PHE A 256 -0.63 -2.97 -22.47
N ALA A 257 0.64 -2.73 -22.81
CA ALA A 257 1.02 -2.47 -24.20
C ALA A 257 0.76 -3.67 -25.13
N SER A 258 0.81 -4.90 -24.60
CA SER A 258 0.57 -6.12 -25.38
C SER A 258 -0.89 -6.58 -25.42
N GLU A 259 -1.60 -6.53 -24.28
CA GLU A 259 -2.93 -7.16 -24.12
C GLU A 259 -4.07 -6.13 -24.00
N GLY A 260 -3.74 -4.86 -23.73
CA GLY A 260 -4.69 -3.80 -23.40
C GLY A 260 -5.00 -3.68 -21.89
N PRO A 261 -5.52 -2.52 -21.44
CA PRO A 261 -5.84 -2.27 -20.04
C PRO A 261 -6.99 -3.13 -19.50
N ASP A 262 -8.06 -3.30 -20.29
CA ASP A 262 -9.23 -4.08 -19.89
C ASP A 262 -8.90 -5.55 -19.64
N ALA A 263 -7.88 -6.09 -20.32
CA ALA A 263 -7.41 -7.47 -20.14
C ALA A 263 -6.72 -7.71 -18.79
N LEU A 264 -6.09 -6.68 -18.20
CA LEU A 264 -5.50 -6.79 -16.86
C LEU A 264 -6.57 -6.68 -15.77
N THR A 265 -7.59 -5.85 -16.02
CA THR A 265 -8.68 -5.63 -15.07
C THR A 265 -9.62 -6.84 -14.97
N ALA A 266 -9.76 -7.61 -16.05
CA ALA A 266 -10.54 -8.85 -16.09
C ALA A 266 -9.87 -10.01 -15.34
#